data_AF-A0A183HY55-F1
#
_entry.id   AF-A0A183HY55-F1
#
_cell.length_a   1.000
_cell.length_b   1.000
_cell.length_c   1.000
_cell.angle_alpha   90.00
_cell.angle_beta   90.00
_cell.angle_gamma   90.00
#
_symmetry.space_group_name_H-M   'P 1'
#
loop_
_entity.id
_entity.type
_entity.pdbx_description
1 polymer ?
#
loop_
_entity_poly.entity_id
_entity_poly.type
_entity_poly.pdbx_seq_one_letter_code
_entity_poly.pdbx_strand_id
1 'polypeptide(L)'
;MIRNGVLPSFGILRLPLRLIEVIIIAGMRIKRIEIDGFKSYAQRQVIDGFDAQFNAITGLNGSGKSNILDAICFVLGISNLSQVRAAQLSDLVYKQGQAGISKATVTITFDNTDISNRPVGFDKYDEIVVRRQVRFRKYSKNIILKFCL
;
A
#
# COMPACT_ATOMS: atom_id res chain seq x y z
N MET A 1 35.16 4.89 -4.55
CA MET A 1 35.19 3.44 -4.22
C MET A 1 34.40 3.23 -2.93
N ILE A 2 33.10 2.93 -3.02
CA ILE A 2 32.30 2.51 -1.86
C ILE A 2 31.99 1.04 -2.09
N ARG A 3 32.68 0.17 -1.33
CA ARG A 3 32.47 -1.28 -1.30
C ARG A 3 31.57 -1.62 -0.11
N ASN A 4 30.64 -2.54 -0.39
CA ASN A 4 30.05 -3.54 0.49
C ASN A 4 29.18 -3.08 1.67
N GLY A 5 27.87 -3.28 1.51
CA GLY A 5 26.93 -3.55 2.59
C GLY A 5 25.91 -4.57 2.10
N VAL A 6 26.18 -5.85 2.34
CA VAL A 6 25.19 -6.93 2.24
C VAL A 6 24.07 -6.58 3.23
N LEU A 7 22.82 -6.59 2.80
CA LEU A 7 21.68 -6.63 3.72
C LEU A 7 20.83 -7.86 3.38
N PRO A 8 21.14 -9.03 3.97
CA PRO A 8 20.15 -10.06 4.17
C PRO A 8 19.32 -9.69 5.41
N SER A 9 18.15 -10.32 5.56
CA SER A 9 17.20 -10.19 6.68
C SER A 9 16.08 -9.17 6.45
N PHE A 10 14.86 -9.70 6.44
CA PHE A 10 13.59 -9.00 6.56
C PHE A 10 13.55 -8.11 7.82
N GLY A 11 14.22 -6.96 7.78
CA GLY A 11 14.11 -5.90 8.77
C GLY A 11 12.90 -5.03 8.46
N ILE A 12 12.13 -4.66 9.50
CA ILE A 12 11.13 -3.60 9.41
C ILE A 12 11.91 -2.30 9.17
N LEU A 13 12.17 -1.97 7.90
CA LEU A 13 12.71 -0.67 7.52
C LEU A 13 11.60 0.35 7.81
N ARG A 14 11.70 1.09 8.92
CA ARG A 14 10.93 2.33 9.10
C ARG A 14 11.39 3.27 8.00
N LEU A 15 10.69 3.24 6.86
CA LEU A 15 10.91 4.19 5.80
C LEU A 15 10.57 5.59 6.31
N PRO A 16 11.43 6.59 6.05
CA PRO A 16 11.00 7.98 6.22
C PRO A 16 9.87 8.24 5.21
N LEU A 17 8.81 8.90 5.65
CA LEU A 17 7.66 9.34 4.83
C LEU A 17 8.08 9.97 3.48
N ARG A 18 9.29 10.52 3.43
CA ARG A 18 9.95 11.04 2.22
C ARG A 18 9.95 10.09 1.03
N LEU A 19 10.06 8.77 1.22
CA LEU A 19 10.10 7.86 0.07
C LEU A 19 8.74 7.73 -0.62
N ILE A 20 7.65 7.76 0.16
CA ILE A 20 6.30 7.73 -0.41
C ILE A 20 5.99 9.05 -1.12
N GLU A 21 6.40 10.17 -0.53
CA GLU A 21 6.34 11.47 -1.20
C GLU A 21 7.12 11.44 -2.52
N VAL A 22 8.31 10.83 -2.54
CA VAL A 22 9.11 10.67 -3.76
C VAL A 22 8.41 9.83 -4.82
N ILE A 23 7.72 8.74 -4.47
CA ILE A 23 6.93 7.93 -5.43
C ILE A 23 5.77 8.75 -6.01
N ILE A 24 5.08 9.54 -5.17
CA ILE A 24 3.97 10.39 -5.59
C ILE A 24 4.47 11.52 -6.51
N ILE A 25 5.59 12.17 -6.16
CA ILE A 25 6.19 13.26 -6.93
C ILE A 25 6.76 12.74 -8.25
N ALA A 26 7.33 11.53 -8.26
CA ALA A 26 7.90 10.91 -9.45
C ALA A 26 6.84 10.44 -10.46
N GLY A 27 5.53 10.53 -10.16
CA GLY A 27 4.47 10.21 -11.13
C GLY A 27 4.43 8.73 -11.53
N MET A 28 4.96 7.84 -10.69
CA MET A 28 5.00 6.41 -10.99
C MET A 28 3.61 5.81 -11.14
N ARG A 29 3.46 4.93 -12.13
CA ARG A 29 2.17 4.30 -12.44
C ARG A 29 1.92 3.08 -11.58
N ILE A 30 0.67 2.88 -11.16
CA ILE A 30 0.24 1.65 -10.48
C ILE A 30 0.11 0.54 -11.51
N LYS A 31 0.79 -0.59 -11.28
CA LYS A 31 0.68 -1.82 -12.08
C LYS A 31 -0.29 -2.82 -11.46
N ARG A 32 -0.29 -2.90 -10.12
CA ARG A 32 -1.11 -3.84 -9.35
C ARG A 32 -1.42 -3.33 -7.95
N ILE A 33 -2.62 -3.62 -7.46
CA ILE A 33 -3.05 -3.44 -6.08
C ILE A 33 -3.49 -4.78 -5.51
N GLU A 34 -2.98 -5.13 -4.33
CA GLU A 34 -3.42 -6.31 -3.59
C GLU A 34 -3.98 -5.90 -2.23
N ILE A 35 -5.18 -6.37 -1.89
CA ILE A 35 -5.92 -6.00 -0.69
C ILE A 35 -6.30 -7.28 0.06
N ASP A 36 -5.94 -7.41 1.33
CA ASP A 36 -6.21 -8.60 2.15
C ASP A 36 -6.65 -8.19 3.56
N GLY A 37 -7.82 -8.65 4.00
CA GLY A 37 -8.37 -8.38 5.34
C GLY A 37 -8.69 -6.91 5.62
N PHE A 38 -8.91 -6.08 4.59
CA PHE A 38 -9.07 -4.63 4.71
C PHE A 38 -10.53 -4.18 4.50
N LYS A 39 -11.11 -3.45 5.47
CA LYS A 39 -12.50 -2.94 5.45
C LYS A 39 -13.55 -3.97 5.02
N SER A 40 -14.02 -3.93 3.78
CA SER A 40 -15.02 -4.87 3.24
C SER A 40 -14.41 -6.14 2.63
N TYR A 41 -13.10 -6.20 2.47
CA TYR A 41 -12.39 -7.30 1.81
C TYR A 41 -11.90 -8.32 2.85
N ALA A 42 -12.65 -9.42 3.01
CA ALA A 42 -12.27 -10.50 3.91
C ALA A 42 -11.11 -11.36 3.38
N GLN A 43 -11.10 -11.59 2.07
CA GLN A 43 -10.10 -12.41 1.37
C GLN A 43 -9.23 -11.53 0.49
N ARG A 44 -8.04 -12.04 0.16
CA ARG A 44 -7.10 -11.40 -0.78
C ARG A 44 -7.79 -11.12 -2.13
N GLN A 45 -7.81 -9.86 -2.52
CA GLN A 45 -8.19 -9.38 -3.84
C GLN A 45 -6.95 -8.85 -4.56
N VAL A 46 -6.81 -9.19 -5.83
CA VAL A 46 -5.75 -8.68 -6.70
C VAL A 46 -6.42 -7.91 -7.83
N ILE A 47 -6.03 -6.66 -7.98
CA ILE A 47 -6.47 -5.77 -9.05
C ILE A 47 -5.23 -5.47 -9.87
N ASP A 48 -5.22 -5.86 -11.13
CA ASP A 48 -4.15 -5.65 -12.08
C ASP A 48 -4.71 -5.15 -13.42
N GLY A 49 -3.84 -5.02 -14.43
CA GLY A 49 -4.25 -4.55 -15.75
C GLY A 49 -4.57 -3.05 -15.80
N PHE A 50 -3.95 -2.24 -14.95
CA PHE A 50 -4.12 -0.79 -14.97
C PHE A 50 -3.58 -0.19 -16.27
N ASP A 51 -4.42 0.58 -16.95
CA ASP A 51 -4.06 1.34 -18.14
C ASP A 51 -3.15 2.53 -17.81
N ALA A 52 -2.42 3.01 -18.81
CA ALA A 52 -1.49 4.12 -18.67
C ALA A 52 -2.10 5.47 -18.47
N GLN A 53 -3.26 5.68 -19.08
CA GLN A 53 -3.85 6.98 -19.24
C GLN A 53 -5.03 7.13 -18.29
N PHE A 54 -5.90 6.12 -18.25
CA PHE A 54 -7.15 6.24 -17.53
C PHE A 54 -7.66 4.91 -16.98
N ASN A 55 -8.03 4.92 -15.70
CA ASN A 55 -8.62 3.77 -15.02
C ASN A 55 -9.90 4.20 -14.31
N ALA A 56 -10.95 3.40 -14.41
CA ALA A 56 -12.21 3.62 -13.72
C ALA A 56 -12.57 2.43 -12.83
N ILE A 57 -12.99 2.71 -11.61
CA ILE A 57 -13.49 1.69 -10.66
C ILE A 57 -15.02 1.77 -10.65
N THR A 58 -15.68 0.78 -11.25
CA THR A 58 -17.14 0.73 -11.39
C THR A 58 -17.75 -0.49 -10.67
N GLY A 59 -19.08 -0.51 -10.50
CA GLY A 59 -19.81 -1.61 -9.85
C GLY A 59 -20.96 -1.16 -8.95
N LEU A 60 -21.78 -2.11 -8.49
CA LEU A 60 -23.00 -1.85 -7.70
C LEU A 60 -22.75 -1.15 -6.37
N ASN A 61 -23.73 -0.40 -5.87
CA ASN A 61 -23.64 0.22 -4.54
C ASN A 61 -23.38 -0.83 -3.46
N GLY A 62 -22.47 -0.52 -2.51
CA GLY A 62 -22.07 -1.44 -1.45
C GLY A 62 -20.99 -2.46 -1.83
N SER A 63 -20.53 -2.55 -3.09
CA SER A 63 -19.50 -3.52 -3.51
C SER A 63 -18.07 -3.26 -2.99
N GLY A 64 -17.86 -2.18 -2.22
CA GLY A 64 -16.56 -1.86 -1.62
C GLY A 64 -15.64 -0.96 -2.45
N LYS A 65 -16.08 -0.43 -3.60
CA LYS A 65 -15.27 0.45 -4.48
C LYS A 65 -14.54 1.59 -3.76
N SER A 66 -15.22 2.30 -2.87
CA SER A 66 -14.63 3.39 -2.08
C SER A 66 -13.51 2.89 -1.15
N ASN A 67 -13.58 1.63 -0.71
CA ASN A 67 -12.54 1.02 0.11
C ASN A 67 -11.26 0.72 -0.67
N ILE A 68 -11.31 0.66 -2.02
CA ILE A 68 -10.10 0.57 -2.85
C ILE A 68 -9.31 1.89 -2.75
N LEU A 69 -10.00 3.03 -2.84
CA LEU A 69 -9.38 4.34 -2.63
C LEU A 69 -8.82 4.47 -1.21
N ASP A 70 -9.59 4.03 -0.20
CA ASP A 70 -9.08 4.00 1.18
C ASP A 70 -7.85 3.10 1.33
N ALA A 71 -7.78 1.98 0.61
CA ALA A 71 -6.63 1.08 0.61
C ALA A 71 -5.40 1.73 -0.02
N ILE A 72 -5.57 2.47 -1.11
CA ILE A 72 -4.51 3.25 -1.75
C ILE A 72 -3.98 4.32 -0.79
N CYS A 73 -4.87 5.15 -0.23
CA CYS A 73 -4.50 6.17 0.75
C CYS A 73 -3.81 5.56 1.97
N PHE A 74 -4.28 4.40 2.43
CA PHE A 74 -3.65 3.66 3.51
C PHE A 74 -2.22 3.28 3.17
N VAL A 75 -1.94 2.63 2.03
CA VAL A 75 -0.55 2.26 1.66
C VAL A 75 0.34 3.49 1.53
N LEU A 76 -0.17 4.54 0.90
CA LEU A 76 0.56 5.77 0.64
C LEU A 76 0.78 6.63 1.89
N GLY A 77 0.33 6.21 3.08
CA GLY A 77 0.58 7.00 4.27
C GLY A 77 -0.25 8.28 4.34
N ILE A 78 -1.22 8.48 3.45
CA ILE A 78 -2.03 9.71 3.39
C ILE A 78 -2.97 9.70 4.60
N SER A 79 -2.56 10.42 5.64
CA SER A 79 -3.17 10.42 6.97
C SER A 79 -4.15 11.56 7.21
N ASN A 80 -4.50 12.35 6.18
CA ASN A 80 -5.58 13.32 6.33
C ASN A 80 -6.90 12.56 6.57
N LEU A 81 -7.35 12.61 7.82
CA LEU A 81 -8.55 11.97 8.39
C LEU A 81 -9.86 12.37 7.70
N SER A 82 -9.84 13.36 6.81
CA SER A 82 -10.96 13.76 5.97
C SER A 82 -11.16 12.85 4.74
N GLN A 83 -10.12 12.14 4.28
CA GLN A 83 -10.19 11.30 3.08
C GLN A 83 -10.26 9.80 3.40
N VAL A 84 -9.56 9.33 4.43
CA VAL A 84 -9.67 7.94 4.90
C VAL A 84 -10.80 7.88 5.93
N ARG A 85 -11.92 7.26 5.57
CA ARG A 85 -13.07 7.09 6.48
C ARG A 85 -12.77 6.01 7.51
N ALA A 86 -11.91 6.32 8.48
CA ALA A 86 -11.57 5.47 9.62
C ALA A 86 -11.18 6.37 10.80
N ALA A 87 -11.96 6.32 11.88
CA ALA A 87 -11.64 7.05 13.11
C ALA A 87 -10.54 6.33 13.90
N GLN A 88 -10.43 5.01 13.74
CA GLN A 88 -9.45 4.18 14.42
C GLN A 88 -8.81 3.16 13.47
N LEU A 89 -7.57 2.74 13.78
CA LEU A 89 -6.85 1.70 13.01
C LEU A 89 -7.60 0.35 12.93
N SER A 90 -8.47 0.06 13.90
CA SER A 90 -9.34 -1.12 13.89
C SER A 90 -10.36 -1.09 12.75
N ASP A 91 -10.79 0.11 12.32
CA ASP A 91 -11.77 0.28 11.25
C ASP A 91 -11.21 -0.10 9.87
N LEU A 92 -9.88 -0.17 9.77
CA LEU A 92 -9.19 -0.64 8.56
C LEU A 92 -9.21 -2.16 8.43
N VAL A 93 -9.44 -2.89 9.51
CA VAL A 93 -9.46 -4.36 9.52
C VAL A 93 -10.88 -4.86 9.26
N TYR A 94 -11.01 -5.93 8.47
CA TYR A 94 -12.30 -6.52 8.14
C TYR A 94 -13.14 -6.82 9.38
N LYS A 95 -14.37 -6.29 9.42
CA LYS A 95 -15.29 -6.35 10.58
C LYS A 95 -14.61 -6.00 11.91
N GLN A 96 -13.65 -5.07 11.90
CA GLN A 96 -12.88 -4.65 13.08
C GLN A 96 -12.19 -5.83 13.81
N GLY A 97 -11.92 -6.92 13.10
CA GLY A 97 -11.33 -8.14 13.66
C GLY A 97 -12.29 -9.09 14.37
N GLN A 98 -13.59 -8.81 14.41
CA GLN A 98 -14.60 -9.68 15.01
C GLN A 98 -14.79 -11.00 14.26
N ALA A 99 -14.39 -11.06 12.98
CA ALA A 99 -14.46 -12.26 12.14
C ALA A 99 -13.20 -13.14 12.21
N GLY A 100 -12.36 -13.00 13.24
CA GLY A 100 -11.09 -13.73 13.37
C GLY A 100 -9.96 -13.21 12.47
N ILE A 101 -10.22 -12.22 11.62
CA ILE A 101 -9.23 -11.56 10.77
C ILE A 101 -8.61 -10.40 11.55
N SER A 102 -7.44 -10.59 12.14
CA SER A 102 -6.80 -9.56 12.98
C SER A 102 -5.75 -8.73 12.24
N LYS A 103 -5.69 -8.85 10.91
CA LYS A 103 -4.64 -8.29 10.05
C LYS A 103 -5.27 -7.75 8.78
N ALA A 104 -4.90 -6.52 8.42
CA ALA A 104 -5.17 -5.97 7.09
C ALA A 104 -3.84 -5.64 6.41
N THR A 105 -3.70 -6.02 5.15
CA THR A 105 -2.51 -5.75 4.33
C THR A 105 -2.95 -5.20 3.00
N VAL A 106 -2.30 -4.13 2.58
CA VAL A 106 -2.46 -3.58 1.24
C VAL A 106 -1.08 -3.44 0.62
N THR A 107 -0.96 -3.85 -0.64
CA THR A 107 0.29 -3.81 -1.42
C THR A 107 0.01 -3.10 -2.73
N ILE A 108 0.85 -2.14 -3.11
CA ILE A 108 0.82 -1.50 -4.43
C ILE A 108 2.15 -1.79 -5.10
N THR A 109 2.09 -2.29 -6.33
CA THR A 109 3.24 -2.44 -7.22
C THR A 109 3.19 -1.30 -8.22
N PHE A 110 4.26 -0.52 -8.28
CA PHE A 110 4.44 0.56 -9.22
C PHE A 110 5.38 0.12 -10.35
N ASP A 111 5.04 0.53 -11.56
CA ASP A 111 5.90 0.43 -12.72
C ASP A 111 6.96 1.55 -12.67
N ASN A 112 8.22 1.16 -12.75
CA ASN A 112 9.37 2.05 -12.74
C ASN A 112 10.14 2.00 -14.06
N THR A 113 9.54 1.57 -15.17
CA THR A 113 10.20 1.48 -16.48
C THR A 113 10.38 2.83 -17.19
N ASP A 114 9.56 3.83 -16.86
CA ASP A 114 9.66 5.18 -17.42
C ASP A 114 10.80 5.98 -16.80
N ILE A 115 11.93 6.06 -17.53
CA ILE A 115 13.17 6.74 -17.13
C ILE A 115 12.93 8.20 -16.72
N SER A 116 11.99 8.90 -17.37
CA SER A 116 11.72 10.32 -17.09
C SER A 116 11.07 10.55 -15.72
N ASN A 117 10.41 9.52 -15.20
CA ASN A 117 9.59 9.53 -13.99
C ASN A 117 10.18 8.60 -12.91
N ARG A 118 11.46 8.23 -13.01
CA ARG A 118 12.12 7.39 -12.00
C ARG A 118 12.52 8.22 -10.78
N PRO A 119 12.23 7.74 -9.56
CA PRO A 119 12.79 8.35 -8.37
C PRO A 119 14.29 8.08 -8.27
N VAL A 120 15.04 9.09 -7.82
CA VAL A 120 16.50 9.02 -7.68
C VAL A 120 16.92 7.84 -6.80
N GLY A 121 17.83 7.00 -7.29
CA GLY A 121 18.36 5.85 -6.54
C GLY A 121 17.59 4.54 -6.76
N PHE A 122 16.56 4.56 -7.61
CA PHE A 122 15.76 3.38 -7.97
C PHE A 122 15.94 2.97 -9.45
N ASP A 123 16.93 3.53 -10.14
CA ASP A 123 17.16 3.36 -11.58
C ASP A 123 17.41 1.91 -12.03
N LYS A 124 17.74 1.03 -11.07
CA LYS A 124 18.07 -0.37 -11.29
C LYS A 124 16.89 -1.33 -11.17
N TYR A 125 15.74 -0.84 -10.73
CA TYR A 125 14.56 -1.66 -10.48
C TYR A 125 13.46 -1.26 -11.45
N ASP A 126 12.90 -2.22 -12.18
CA ASP A 126 11.78 -1.96 -13.10
C ASP A 126 10.43 -1.91 -12.37
N GLU A 127 10.39 -2.37 -11.12
CA GLU A 127 9.21 -2.34 -10.26
C GLU A 127 9.56 -1.86 -8.86
N ILE A 128 8.61 -1.17 -8.23
CA ILE A 128 8.71 -0.77 -6.82
C ILE A 128 7.46 -1.25 -6.09
N VAL A 129 7.62 -1.99 -5.00
CA VAL A 129 6.50 -2.56 -4.24
C VAL A 129 6.42 -1.92 -2.86
N VAL A 130 5.32 -1.22 -2.62
CA VAL A 130 4.99 -0.66 -1.30
C VAL A 130 3.92 -1.52 -0.65
N ARG A 131 4.17 -1.98 0.57
CA ARG A 131 3.21 -2.74 1.38
C ARG A 131 3.00 -2.08 2.72
N ARG A 132 1.75 -1.83 3.09
CA ARG A 132 1.39 -1.42 4.44
C ARG A 132 0.48 -2.45 5.08
N GLN A 133 0.77 -2.76 6.33
CA GLN A 133 0.04 -3.74 7.11
C GLN A 133 -0.32 -3.14 8.46
N VAL A 134 -1.55 -3.38 8.91
CA VAL A 134 -1.96 -3.13 10.29
C VAL A 134 -2.33 -4.46 10.94
N ARG A 135 -1.87 -4.65 12.18
CA ARG A 135 -2.30 -5.77 13.02
C ARG A 135 -3.03 -5.21 14.23
N PHE A 136 -4.22 -5.73 14.46
CA PHE A 136 -5.00 -5.47 15.65
C PHE A 136 -4.80 -6.63 16.63
N ARG A 137 -4.16 -6.38 17.78
CA ARG A 137 -4.20 -7.28 18.94
C ARG A 137 -4.95 -6.54 20.05
N LYS A 138 -5.68 -7.26 20.92
CA LYS A 138 -6.52 -6.72 22.01
C LYS A 138 -5.88 -5.56 22.82
N TYR A 139 -4.54 -5.50 22.91
CA TYR A 139 -3.80 -4.48 23.67
C TYR A 139 -2.71 -3.74 22.88
N SER A 140 -2.54 -4.01 21.57
CA SER A 140 -1.46 -3.40 20.79
C SER A 140 -1.86 -3.23 19.33
N LYS A 141 -1.69 -2.00 18.84
CA LYS A 141 -1.88 -1.63 17.44
C LYS A 141 -0.49 -1.43 16.84
N ASN A 142 -0.14 -2.24 15.84
CA ASN A 142 1.12 -2.12 15.14
C ASN A 142 0.87 -1.89 13.65
N ILE A 143 1.49 -0.84 13.11
CA ILE A 143 1.57 -0.58 11.68
C ILE A 143 2.95 -1.01 11.21
N ILE A 144 2.99 -1.86 10.20
CA ILE A 144 4.22 -2.32 9.56
C ILE A 144 4.18 -1.80 8.14
N LEU A 145 5.17 -0.98 7.78
CA LEU A 145 5.47 -0.62 6.41
C LEU A 145 6.58 -1.54 5.93
N LYS A 146 6.38 -2.18 4.77
CA LYS A 146 7.36 -2.99 4.08
C LYS A 146 7.52 -2.44 2.67
N PHE A 147 8.74 -2.42 2.21
CA PHE A 147 9.09 -1.95 0.88
C PHE A 147 10.01 -2.97 0.24
N CYS A 148 9.69 -3.35 -0.98
CA CYS A 148 10.47 -4.30 -1.76
C CYS A 148 10.83 -3.61 -3.07
N LEU A 149 12.10 -3.76 -3.44
CA LEU A 149 12.71 -3.31 -4.68
C LEU A 149 13.04 -4.52 -5.53
#